data_AF-A0A5N9G1I2-F1
#
_entry.id   AF-A0A5N9G1I2-F1
#
_cell.length_a   1.000
_cell.length_b   1.000
_cell.length_c   1.000
_cell.angle_alpha   90.00
_cell.angle_beta   90.00
_cell.angle_gamma   90.00
#
_symmetry.space_group_name_H-M   'P 1'
#
loop_
_entity.id
_entity.type
_entity.pdbx_description
1 polymer ?
#
loop_
_entity_poly.entity_id
_entity_poly.type
_entity_poly.pdbx_seq_one_letter_code
_entity_poly.pdbx_strand_id
1 'polypeptide(L)' 'MSHIISGGDDYELVFTAPPEYTKNINTLSKNMDLKISKIGSIVEGKTIRIIDKIGHDLPLETEGYQHF' A
#
# COMPACT_ATOMS: atom_id res chain seq x y z
N MET A 1 -14.00 -0.26 5.00
CA MET A 1 -12.54 -0.03 4.93
C MET A 1 -11.77 -1.33 5.08
N SER A 2 -12.18 -2.21 6.00
CA SER A 2 -11.60 -3.56 6.21
C SER A 2 -11.33 -4.33 4.91
N HIS A 3 -12.31 -4.39 3.99
CA HIS A 3 -12.14 -5.10 2.71
C HIS A 3 -10.98 -4.59 1.84
N ILE A 4 -10.59 -3.31 1.92
CA ILE A 4 -9.50 -2.74 1.09
C ILE A 4 -8.13 -3.11 1.67
N ILE A 5 -8.03 -3.30 2.99
CA ILE A 5 -6.75 -3.46 3.68
C ILE A 5 -6.48 -4.93 4.00
N SER A 6 -7.52 -5.70 4.31
CA SER A 6 -7.41 -7.08 4.79
C SER A 6 -8.34 -8.06 4.06
N GLY A 7 -8.92 -7.65 2.93
CA GLY A 7 -9.86 -8.47 2.15
C GLY A 7 -9.22 -9.63 1.40
N GLY A 8 -8.07 -9.41 0.75
CA GLY A 8 -7.40 -10.43 -0.06
C GLY A 8 -8.02 -10.62 -1.44
N ASP A 9 -7.56 -11.65 -2.17
CA ASP A 9 -7.98 -12.01 -3.54
C ASP A 9 -7.84 -10.89 -4.60
N ASP A 10 -7.02 -9.87 -4.33
CA ASP A 10 -6.72 -8.79 -5.28
C ASP A 10 -5.77 -9.25 -6.40
N TYR A 11 -4.88 -10.20 -6.10
CA TYR A 11 -3.80 -10.65 -6.99
C TYR A 11 -2.89 -9.51 -7.52
N GLU A 12 -2.79 -8.42 -6.77
CA GLU A 12 -1.99 -7.24 -7.11
C GLU A 12 -0.55 -7.31 -6.56
N LEU A 13 0.34 -6.50 -7.14
CA LEU A 13 1.71 -6.36 -6.68
C LEU A 13 1.86 -5.21 -5.68
N VAL A 14 2.35 -5.52 -4.48
CA VAL A 14 2.78 -4.51 -3.48
C VAL A 14 4.30 -4.58 -3.36
N PHE A 15 4.97 -3.44 -3.55
CA PHE A 15 6.42 -3.36 -3.54
C PHE A 15 6.93 -2.07 -2.88
N THR A 16 8.21 -2.05 -2.54
CA THR A 16 8.92 -0.88 -2.05
C THR A 16 9.99 -0.46 -3.06
N ALA A 17 10.30 0.84 -3.11
CA ALA A 17 11.35 1.37 -3.96
C ALA A 17 11.99 2.61 -3.33
N PRO A 18 13.31 2.82 -3.50
CA PRO A 18 13.96 4.07 -3.12
C PRO A 18 13.30 5.30 -3.79
N PRO A 19 13.21 6.47 -3.12
CA PRO A 19 12.52 7.64 -3.64
C PRO A 19 13.02 8.12 -5.00
N GLU A 20 14.30 7.92 -5.33
CA GLU A 20 14.92 8.31 -6.60
C GLU A 20 14.26 7.62 -7.81
N TYR A 21 13.63 6.46 -7.65
CA TYR A 21 12.96 5.73 -8.72
C TYR A 21 11.53 6.21 -9.00
N THR A 22 11.00 7.18 -8.26
CA THR A 22 9.61 7.67 -8.41
C THR A 22 9.30 8.06 -9.86
N LYS A 23 10.22 8.77 -10.54
CA LYS A 23 10.02 9.16 -11.95
C LYS A 23 9.98 7.95 -12.88
N ASN A 24 10.86 6.97 -12.67
CA ASN A 24 10.93 5.77 -13.49
C ASN A 24 9.66 4.92 -13.34
N ILE A 25 9.15 4.78 -12.10
CA ILE A 25 7.91 4.06 -11.82
C ILE A 25 6.70 4.76 -12.47
N ASN A 26 6.63 6.09 -12.40
CA ASN A 26 5.56 6.85 -13.06
C ASN A 26 5.59 6.70 -14.59
N THR A 27 6.79 6.67 -15.19
CA THR A 27 6.95 6.40 -16.62
C THR A 27 6.54 4.98 -16.96
N LEU A 28 6.95 3.98 -16.15
CA LEU A 28 6.57 2.59 -16.34
C LEU A 28 5.05 2.40 -16.29
N SER A 29 4.39 3.01 -15.31
CA SER A 29 2.92 3.01 -15.15
C SER A 29 2.22 3.47 -16.42
N LYS A 30 2.68 4.58 -17.03
CA LYS A 30 2.13 5.10 -18.28
C LYS A 30 2.42 4.18 -19.47
N ASN A 31 3.64 3.67 -19.58
CA ASN A 31 4.06 2.84 -20.71
C ASN A 31 3.32 1.49 -20.74
N MET A 32 2.99 0.94 -19.57
CA MET A 32 2.27 -0.32 -19.43
C MET A 32 0.75 -0.17 -19.40
N ASP A 33 0.24 1.07 -19.41
CA ASP A 33 -1.17 1.39 -19.14
C ASP A 33 -1.69 0.71 -17.86
N LEU A 34 -0.85 0.69 -16.82
CA LEU A 34 -1.14 0.06 -15.54
C LEU A 34 -1.03 1.11 -14.44
N LYS A 35 -2.07 1.25 -13.62
CA LYS A 35 -2.07 2.20 -12.50
C LYS A 35 -1.12 1.73 -11.40
N ILE A 36 -0.03 2.45 -11.19
CA ILE A 36 0.87 2.25 -10.05
C ILE A 36 0.70 3.43 -9.10
N SER A 37 0.31 3.18 -7.84
CA SER A 37 0.02 4.23 -6.86
C SER A 37 0.95 4.10 -5.65
N LYS A 38 1.62 5.20 -5.29
CA LYS A 38 2.36 5.28 -4.01
C LYS A 38 1.34 5.39 -2.87
N ILE A 39 1.29 4.40 -2.00
CA ILE A 39 0.33 4.32 -0.87
C ILE A 39 0.96 4.62 0.50
N GLY A 40 2.27 4.85 0.56
CA GLY A 40 2.95 5.13 1.81
C GLY A 40 4.47 5.21 1.69
N SER A 41 5.14 5.00 2.82
CA SER A 41 6.61 4.97 2.94
C SER A 41 7.03 3.98 4.02
N ILE A 42 8.15 3.30 3.80
CA ILE A 42 8.84 2.54 4.84
C ILE A 42 9.54 3.52 5.77
N VAL A 43 9.37 3.30 7.08
CA VAL A 43 10.01 4.05 8.15
C VAL A 43 10.61 3.07 9.14
N GLU A 44 11.53 3.55 9.98
CA GLU A 44 12.05 2.75 11.09
C GLU A 44 10.90 2.40 12.06
N GLY A 45 10.80 1.12 12.44
CA GLY A 45 9.75 0.63 13.32
C GLY A 45 9.45 -0.84 13.13
N LYS A 46 8.49 -1.35 13.91
CA LYS A 46 8.00 -2.75 13.84
C LYS A 46 6.49 -2.84 13.66
N THR A 47 5.82 -1.71 13.42
CA THR A 47 4.37 -1.60 13.34
C THR A 47 3.96 -0.92 12.04
N ILE A 48 2.71 -1.16 11.64
CA ILE A 48 2.07 -0.48 10.51
C ILE A 48 1.16 0.60 11.08
N ARG A 49 1.18 1.79 10.48
CA ARG A 49 0.19 2.84 10.73
C ARG A 49 -0.57 3.13 9.46
N ILE A 50 -1.89 3.16 9.58
CA ILE A 50 -2.78 3.59 8.51
C ILE A 50 -3.28 4.96 8.92
N ILE A 51 -3.15 5.93 8.02
CA ILE A 51 -3.47 7.32 8.31
C ILE A 51 -4.63 7.73 7.39
N ASP A 52 -5.64 8.36 7.95
CA ASP A 52 -6.76 8.88 7.18
C ASP A 52 -6.36 10.15 6.38
N LYS A 53 -7.31 10.67 5.59
CA LYS A 53 -7.10 11.88 4.77
C LYS A 53 -6.85 13.17 5.58
N ILE A 54 -7.12 13.18 6.88
CA ILE A 54 -6.94 14.34 7.79
C ILE A 54 -5.67 14.18 8.64
N GLY A 55 -5.02 13.01 8.60
CA GLY A 55 -3.77 12.75 9.33
C GLY A 55 -3.95 11.96 10.62
N HIS A 56 -5.14 11.41 10.89
CA HIS A 56 -5.38 10.61 12.09
C HIS A 56 -5.09 9.13 11.86
N ASP A 57 -4.58 8.48 12.91
CA ASP A 57 -4.38 7.03 12.91
C ASP A 57 -5.74 6.33 12.80
N LEU A 58 -5.85 5.44 11.81
CA LEU A 58 -7.00 4.59 11.59
C LEU A 58 -6.68 3.19 12.15
N PRO A 59 -7.36 2.73 13.20
CA PRO A 59 -7.10 1.41 13.78
C PRO A 59 -7.50 0.31 12.80
N LEU A 60 -6.67 -0.73 12.74
CA LEU A 60 -6.98 -1.99 12.07
C LEU A 60 -7.91 -2.81 12.97
N GLU A 61 -9.20 -2.80 12.67
CA GLU A 61 -10.20 -3.55 13.45
C GLU A 61 -10.31 -5.02 13.02
N THR A 62 -9.83 -5.35 11.82
CA THR A 62 -9.92 -6.70 11.24
C THR A 62 -8.55 -7.18 10.79
N GLU A 63 -8.19 -8.37 11.21
CA GLU A 63 -7.00 -9.07 10.72
C GLU A 63 -7.23 -9.58 9.28
N GLY A 64 -6.11 -9.91 8.62
CA GLY A 64 -6.13 -10.57 7.32
C GLY A 64 -6.60 -12.01 7.42
N TYR A 65 -6.84 -12.61 6.27
CA TYR A 65 -7.17 -14.03 6.17
C TYR A 65 -6.09 -14.91 6.82
N GLN A 66 -6.51 -15.87 7.64
CA GLN A 66 -5.68 -16.92 8.21
C GLN A 66 -6.27 -18.28 7.82
N HIS A 67 -5.44 -19.16 7.28
CA HIS A 67 -5.82 -20.57 7.15
C HIS A 67 -5.80 -21.20 8.55
N PHE A 68 -6.97 -21.70 8.99
CA PHE A 68 -7.25 -22.44 10.24
C PHE A 68 -7.35 -21.60 11.52
#